data_AF-A0A656DBF7-F1
#
_entry.id   AF-A0A656DBF7-F1
#
_cell.length_a   1.000
_cell.length_b   1.000
_cell.length_c   1.000
_cell.angle_alpha   90.00
_cell.angle_beta   90.00
_cell.angle_gamma   90.00
#
_symmetry.space_group_name_H-M   'P 1'
#
loop_
_entity.id
_entity.type
_entity.pdbx_description
1 polymer ?
#
loop_
_entity_poly.entity_id
_entity_poly.type
_entity_poly.pdbx_seq_one_letter_code
_entity_poly.pdbx_strand_id
1 'polypeptide(L)'
;SFAIAVIGAERIELTLGFNRTSAKVLYLSLIVYLGISIINSLFYLIPVQIVGIILLFVSIGLIYNDSAMIVYVKGSALAQGALHKFARETLIVAYLWLIFASISIILWNQIQAVAKDVVFHSIGLGFIFTMILSHASIVLSSTLAKMPKMIPSRILFYLFQLMTIIRVFTDLFVTVSVELWSWAGWITGTLHFIFFILYILSVLRSFK
;
A
#
# COMPACT_ATOMS: atom_id res chain seq x y z
N SER A 1 -2.31 7.58 8.67
CA SER A 1 -1.90 6.78 9.83
C SER A 1 -2.87 5.66 10.20
N PHE A 2 -4.16 5.93 10.45
CA PHE A 2 -5.13 4.89 10.88
C PHE A 2 -5.23 3.70 9.90
N ALA A 3 -5.49 3.96 8.61
CA ALA A 3 -5.60 2.89 7.62
C ALA A 3 -4.33 2.02 7.51
N ILE A 4 -3.14 2.63 7.65
CA ILE A 4 -1.87 1.90 7.66
C ILE A 4 -1.79 0.98 8.88
N ALA A 5 -2.20 1.46 10.06
CA ALA A 5 -2.20 0.67 11.28
C ALA A 5 -3.18 -0.52 11.21
N VAL A 6 -4.39 -0.28 10.67
CA VAL A 6 -5.40 -1.33 10.49
C VAL A 6 -4.93 -2.38 9.49
N ILE A 7 -4.51 -1.96 8.29
CA ILE A 7 -3.97 -2.89 7.28
C ILE A 7 -2.78 -3.64 7.85
N GLY A 8 -1.87 -2.95 8.54
CA GLY A 8 -0.71 -3.57 9.17
C GLY A 8 -1.09 -4.65 10.18
N ALA A 9 -2.03 -4.34 11.09
CA ALA A 9 -2.54 -5.26 12.10
C ALA A 9 -3.17 -6.51 11.47
N GLU A 10 -4.08 -6.33 10.50
CA GLU A 10 -4.72 -7.43 9.78
C GLU A 10 -3.70 -8.36 9.11
N ARG A 11 -2.65 -7.81 8.50
CA ARG A 11 -1.60 -8.61 7.83
C ARG A 11 -0.76 -9.42 8.82
N ILE A 12 -0.48 -8.87 10.00
CA ILE A 12 0.39 -9.53 10.98
C ILE A 12 -0.38 -10.48 11.90
N GLU A 13 -1.69 -10.32 12.03
CA GLU A 13 -2.55 -11.21 12.85
C GLU A 13 -2.45 -12.66 12.37
N LEU A 14 -2.37 -12.87 11.05
CA LEU A 14 -2.08 -14.17 10.44
C LEU A 14 -0.76 -14.78 10.94
N THR A 15 0.20 -13.95 11.32
CA THR A 15 1.53 -14.37 11.78
C THR A 15 1.60 -14.49 13.31
N LEU A 16 0.75 -13.77 14.05
CA LEU A 16 0.63 -13.91 15.50
C LEU A 16 0.15 -15.30 15.91
N GLY A 17 -0.66 -15.97 15.09
CA GLY A 17 -1.00 -17.39 15.26
C GLY A 17 0.21 -18.33 15.28
N PHE A 18 1.34 -17.92 14.69
CA PHE A 18 2.63 -18.64 14.75
C PHE A 18 3.54 -18.16 15.90
N ASN A 19 3.03 -17.32 16.81
CA ASN A 19 3.67 -16.82 18.03
C ASN A 19 5.07 -16.19 17.84
N ARG A 20 5.29 -15.50 16.70
CA ARG A 20 6.60 -14.88 16.39
C ARG A 20 6.81 -13.58 17.16
N THR A 21 7.95 -13.46 17.83
CA THR A 21 8.37 -12.23 18.54
C THR A 21 8.45 -11.02 17.62
N SER A 22 8.95 -11.20 16.38
CA SER A 22 9.04 -10.13 15.39
C SER A 22 7.68 -9.53 15.02
N ALA A 23 6.62 -10.35 14.99
CA ALA A 23 5.26 -9.89 14.72
C ALA A 23 4.69 -9.10 15.92
N LYS A 24 5.00 -9.51 17.15
CA LYS A 24 4.61 -8.76 18.37
C LYS A 24 5.30 -7.39 18.45
N VAL A 25 6.60 -7.34 18.13
CA VAL A 25 7.35 -6.07 18.05
C VAL A 25 6.73 -5.15 17.01
N LEU A 26 6.41 -5.68 15.82
CA LEU A 26 5.74 -4.89 14.79
C LEU A 26 4.35 -4.40 15.21
N TYR A 27 3.54 -5.24 15.87
CA TYR A 27 2.25 -4.84 16.41
C TYR A 27 2.40 -3.66 17.38
N LEU A 28 3.37 -3.74 18.30
CA LEU A 28 3.68 -2.65 19.20
C LEU A 28 4.14 -1.39 18.45
N SER A 29 4.98 -1.54 17.42
CA SER A 29 5.41 -0.42 16.57
C SER A 29 4.24 0.27 15.85
N LEU A 30 3.22 -0.48 15.42
CA LEU A 30 2.00 0.09 14.82
C LEU A 30 1.19 0.90 15.85
N ILE A 31 1.07 0.41 17.08
CA ILE A 31 0.42 1.15 18.19
C ILE A 31 1.19 2.44 18.49
N VAL A 32 2.51 2.35 18.62
CA VAL A 32 3.38 3.50 18.86
C VAL A 32 3.28 4.51 17.72
N TYR A 33 3.32 4.06 16.46
CA TYR A 33 3.12 4.89 15.27
C TYR A 33 1.78 5.64 15.30
N LEU A 34 0.69 4.94 15.64
CA LEU A 34 -0.63 5.53 15.73
C LEU A 34 -0.69 6.56 16.87
N GLY A 35 -0.20 6.22 18.06
CA GLY A 35 -0.16 7.11 19.21
C GLY A 35 0.64 8.39 18.95
N ILE A 36 1.84 8.26 18.37
CA ILE A 36 2.67 9.39 17.96
C ILE A 36 1.96 10.23 16.90
N SER A 37 1.31 9.61 15.91
CA SER A 37 0.56 10.33 14.88
C SER A 37 -0.59 11.16 15.48
N ILE A 38 -1.32 10.59 16.45
CA ILE A 38 -2.44 11.28 17.12
C ILE A 38 -1.92 12.45 17.95
N ILE A 39 -0.91 12.22 18.79
CA ILE A 39 -0.29 13.28 19.61
C ILE A 39 0.24 14.39 18.72
N ASN A 40 0.93 14.06 17.63
CA ASN A 40 1.47 15.06 16.73
C ASN A 40 0.40 15.84 15.98
N SER A 41 -0.74 15.21 15.68
CA SER A 41 -1.89 15.90 15.07
C SER A 41 -2.57 16.89 16.01
N LEU A 42 -2.46 16.71 17.33
CA LEU A 42 -3.09 17.58 18.33
C LEU A 42 -2.16 18.72 18.76
N PHE A 43 -0.87 18.44 18.92
CA PHE A 43 0.07 19.36 19.55
C PHE A 43 1.22 19.82 18.65
N TYR A 44 1.41 19.19 17.47
CA TYR A 44 2.48 19.54 16.51
C TYR A 44 3.90 19.58 17.12
N LEU A 45 4.15 18.75 18.14
CA LEU A 45 5.41 18.76 18.91
C LEU A 45 6.53 17.95 18.27
N ILE A 46 6.19 17.01 17.38
CA ILE A 46 7.11 15.99 16.89
C ILE A 46 7.48 16.31 15.44
N PRO A 47 8.78 16.47 15.11
CA PRO A 47 9.23 16.61 13.74
C PRO A 47 8.68 15.47 12.87
N VAL A 48 8.07 15.82 11.73
CA VAL A 48 7.40 14.85 10.86
C VAL A 48 8.35 13.75 10.36
N GLN A 49 9.66 14.04 10.29
CA GLN A 49 10.70 13.09 9.93
C GLN A 49 10.74 11.88 10.88
N ILE A 50 10.48 12.08 12.17
CA ILE A 50 10.41 10.99 13.15
C ILE A 50 9.25 10.05 12.80
N VAL A 51 8.10 10.60 12.38
CA VAL A 51 6.96 9.83 11.89
C VAL A 51 7.34 9.02 10.65
N GLY A 52 8.12 9.61 9.74
CA GLY A 52 8.66 8.94 8.55
C GLY A 52 9.60 7.77 8.89
N ILE A 53 10.51 7.96 9.84
CA ILE A 53 11.44 6.91 10.31
C ILE A 53 10.67 5.74 10.91
N ILE A 54 9.71 6.02 11.80
CA ILE A 54 8.86 4.97 12.40
C ILE A 54 8.08 4.23 11.31
N LEU A 55 7.52 4.96 10.34
CA LEU A 55 6.79 4.37 9.23
C LEU A 55 7.69 3.50 8.34
N LEU A 56 8.95 3.88 8.14
CA LEU A 56 9.91 3.07 7.39
C LEU A 56 10.19 1.75 8.11
N PHE A 57 10.43 1.77 9.43
CA PHE A 57 10.59 0.56 10.23
C PHE A 57 9.33 -0.32 10.20
N VAL A 58 8.14 0.28 10.30
CA VAL A 58 6.87 -0.43 10.15
C VAL A 58 6.78 -1.08 8.77
N SER A 59 7.13 -0.37 7.70
CA SER A 59 7.06 -0.88 6.31
C SER A 59 7.96 -2.08 6.11
N ILE A 60 9.21 -1.99 6.57
CA ILE A 60 10.19 -3.10 6.51
C ILE A 60 9.71 -4.27 7.38
N GLY A 61 9.21 -3.97 8.59
CA GLY A 61 8.65 -4.97 9.49
C GLY A 61 7.47 -5.73 8.86
N LEU A 62 6.57 -5.03 8.15
CA LEU A 62 5.46 -5.63 7.43
C LEU A 62 5.96 -6.61 6.38
N ILE A 63 6.90 -6.22 5.53
CA ILE A 63 7.50 -7.11 4.52
C ILE A 63 8.09 -8.37 5.19
N TYR A 64 8.82 -8.19 6.30
CA TYR A 64 9.48 -9.30 7.00
C TYR A 64 8.50 -10.28 7.66
N ASN A 65 7.38 -9.78 8.17
CA ASN A 65 6.39 -10.57 8.91
C ASN A 65 5.17 -11.01 8.09
N ASP A 66 5.05 -10.55 6.85
CA ASP A 66 3.96 -10.92 5.95
C ASP A 66 4.07 -12.38 5.51
N SER A 67 2.98 -13.13 5.67
CA SER A 67 2.93 -14.55 5.34
C SER A 67 3.25 -14.84 3.86
N ALA A 68 2.79 -14.00 2.93
CA ALA A 68 3.07 -14.17 1.50
C ALA A 68 4.56 -13.98 1.18
N MET A 69 5.23 -13.06 1.89
CA MET A 69 6.67 -12.83 1.75
C MET A 69 7.49 -13.96 2.38
N ILE A 70 7.09 -14.43 3.56
CA ILE A 70 7.77 -15.53 4.26
C ILE A 70 7.77 -16.80 3.42
N VAL A 71 6.63 -17.17 2.80
CA VAL A 71 6.54 -18.39 1.98
C VAL A 71 7.45 -18.27 0.74
N TYR A 72 7.56 -17.08 0.15
CA TYR A 72 8.46 -16.83 -0.97
C TYR A 72 9.93 -17.00 -0.59
N VAL A 73 10.38 -16.36 0.49
CA VAL A 73 11.78 -16.40 0.93
C VAL A 73 12.18 -17.80 1.40
N LYS A 74 11.30 -18.51 2.09
CA LYS A 74 11.59 -19.87 2.58
C LYS A 74 11.58 -20.94 1.48
N GLY A 75 11.24 -20.59 0.24
CA GLY A 75 11.23 -21.53 -0.88
C GLY A 75 10.32 -22.74 -0.66
N SER A 76 9.29 -22.59 0.19
CA SER A 76 8.41 -23.69 0.57
C SER A 76 7.78 -24.27 -0.71
N ALA A 77 8.13 -25.52 -1.02
CA ALA A 77 7.71 -26.29 -2.20
C ALA A 77 6.20 -26.59 -2.27
N LEU A 78 5.37 -26.00 -1.39
CA LEU A 78 3.94 -25.94 -1.59
C LEU A 78 3.67 -25.19 -2.90
N ALA A 79 3.08 -25.88 -3.87
CA ALA A 79 2.73 -25.32 -5.17
C ALA A 79 1.92 -24.03 -4.98
N GLN A 80 2.58 -22.88 -5.07
CA GLN A 80 1.91 -21.60 -5.04
C GLN A 80 1.06 -21.49 -6.32
N GLY A 81 -0.25 -21.63 -6.16
CA GLY A 81 -1.19 -21.37 -7.23
C GLY A 81 -0.97 -19.98 -7.83
N ALA A 82 -1.35 -19.80 -9.09
CA ALA A 82 -1.07 -18.57 -9.81
C ALA A 82 -1.67 -17.31 -9.14
N LEU A 83 -2.76 -17.48 -8.37
CA LEU A 83 -3.34 -16.44 -7.53
C LEU A 83 -2.42 -15.98 -6.40
N HIS A 84 -1.72 -16.90 -5.72
CA HIS A 84 -0.75 -16.56 -4.67
C HIS A 84 0.44 -15.79 -5.24
N LYS A 85 0.94 -16.20 -6.42
CA LYS A 85 2.03 -15.49 -7.11
C LYS A 85 1.61 -14.06 -7.48
N PHE A 86 0.39 -13.90 -8.00
CA PHE A 86 -0.17 -12.59 -8.33
C PHE A 86 -0.34 -11.71 -7.07
N ALA A 87 -0.96 -12.21 -6.01
CA ALA A 87 -1.14 -11.46 -4.77
C ALA A 87 0.20 -11.03 -4.15
N ARG A 88 1.22 -11.90 -4.20
CA ARG A 88 2.58 -11.56 -3.75
C ARG A 88 3.17 -10.42 -4.57
N GLU A 89 3.08 -10.49 -5.89
CA GLU A 89 3.58 -9.46 -6.82
C GLU A 89 2.97 -8.09 -6.51
N THR A 90 1.65 -8.03 -6.35
CA THR A 90 0.94 -6.78 -6.07
C THR A 90 1.17 -6.26 -4.65
N LEU A 91 1.35 -7.15 -3.66
CA LEU A 91 1.73 -6.79 -2.29
C LEU A 91 3.10 -6.14 -2.21
N ILE A 92 4.08 -6.66 -2.97
CA ILE A 92 5.42 -6.05 -3.04
C ILE A 92 5.30 -4.61 -3.54
N VAL A 93 4.50 -4.37 -4.58
CA VAL A 93 4.26 -3.02 -5.11
C VAL A 93 3.66 -2.11 -4.03
N ALA A 94 2.66 -2.59 -3.28
CA ALA A 94 2.08 -1.80 -2.19
C ALA A 94 3.12 -1.43 -1.12
N TYR A 95 3.94 -2.39 -0.67
CA TYR A 95 4.96 -2.12 0.34
C TYR A 95 6.06 -1.17 -0.17
N LEU A 96 6.44 -1.26 -1.45
CA LEU A 96 7.37 -0.31 -2.07
C LEU A 96 6.82 1.12 -2.04
N TRP A 97 5.52 1.31 -2.29
CA TRP A 97 4.87 2.61 -2.15
C TRP A 97 4.86 3.13 -0.72
N LEU A 98 4.65 2.26 0.27
CA LEU A 98 4.71 2.67 1.68
C LEU A 98 6.13 3.08 2.10
N ILE A 99 7.14 2.36 1.64
CA ILE A 99 8.54 2.75 1.81
C ILE A 99 8.81 4.10 1.14
N PHE A 100 8.38 4.28 -0.11
CA PHE A 100 8.54 5.56 -0.81
C PHE A 100 7.89 6.71 -0.04
N ALA A 101 6.65 6.54 0.43
CA ALA A 101 5.97 7.54 1.26
C ALA A 101 6.74 7.84 2.56
N SER A 102 7.28 6.83 3.23
CA SER A 102 8.07 7.01 4.45
C SER A 102 9.34 7.83 4.19
N ILE A 103 10.02 7.58 3.06
CA ILE A 103 11.20 8.33 2.62
C ILE A 103 10.81 9.77 2.28
N SER A 104 9.70 10.00 1.58
CA SER A 104 9.20 11.34 1.29
C SER A 104 8.90 12.14 2.58
N ILE A 105 8.39 11.48 3.62
CA ILE A 105 8.18 12.11 4.94
C ILE A 105 9.51 12.42 5.64
N ILE A 106 10.51 11.53 5.55
CA ILE A 106 11.86 11.79 6.10
C ILE A 106 12.50 13.00 5.39
N LEU A 107 12.29 13.12 4.08
CA LEU A 107 12.79 14.21 3.25
C LEU A 107 11.85 15.42 3.21
N TRP A 108 10.90 15.53 4.14
CA TRP A 108 9.82 16.53 4.07
C TRP A 108 10.33 17.96 3.86
N ASN A 109 11.40 18.37 4.55
CA ASN A 109 11.93 19.73 4.45
C ASN A 109 12.57 20.00 3.07
N GLN A 110 13.14 18.97 2.44
CA GLN A 110 13.77 19.07 1.12
C GLN A 110 12.73 19.18 0.00
N ILE A 111 11.53 18.62 0.22
CA ILE A 111 10.43 18.63 -0.75
C ILE A 111 9.21 19.40 -0.26
N GLN A 112 9.39 20.34 0.68
CA GLN A 112 8.28 20.93 1.46
C GLN A 112 7.14 21.49 0.60
N ALA A 113 7.46 22.13 -0.53
CA ALA A 113 6.48 22.69 -1.46
C ALA A 113 5.54 21.64 -2.08
N VAL A 114 5.98 20.38 -2.15
CA VAL A 114 5.28 19.27 -2.83
C VAL A 114 4.99 18.08 -1.91
N ALA A 115 5.55 18.10 -0.70
CA ALA A 115 5.61 16.96 0.22
C ALA A 115 4.24 16.38 0.53
N LYS A 116 3.25 17.26 0.74
CA LYS A 116 1.88 16.86 1.04
C LYS A 116 1.32 15.96 -0.06
N ASP A 117 1.28 16.43 -1.30
CA ASP A 117 0.63 15.69 -2.38
C ASP A 117 1.36 14.39 -2.72
N VAL A 118 2.71 14.43 -2.75
CA VAL A 118 3.55 13.24 -2.93
C VAL A 118 3.23 12.17 -1.88
N VAL A 119 3.19 12.54 -0.60
CA VAL A 119 2.90 11.61 0.50
C VAL A 119 1.47 11.10 0.44
N PHE A 120 0.50 11.98 0.17
CA PHE A 120 -0.92 11.61 0.12
C PHE A 120 -1.21 10.63 -1.02
N HIS A 121 -0.72 10.86 -2.23
CA HIS A 121 -0.94 9.94 -3.35
C HIS A 121 -0.12 8.65 -3.21
N SER A 122 1.11 8.72 -2.64
CA SER A 122 1.90 7.52 -2.37
C SER A 122 1.26 6.61 -1.33
N ILE A 123 0.68 7.17 -0.26
CA ILE A 123 -0.04 6.39 0.76
C ILE A 123 -1.41 5.97 0.26
N GLY A 124 -2.20 6.89 -0.28
CA GLY A 124 -3.57 6.64 -0.72
C GLY A 124 -3.60 5.69 -1.91
N LEU A 125 -3.17 6.16 -3.08
CA LEU A 125 -3.22 5.40 -4.33
C LEU A 125 -2.15 4.30 -4.34
N GLY A 126 -0.91 4.65 -4.00
CA GLY A 126 0.23 3.74 -4.06
C GLY A 126 0.16 2.59 -3.05
N PHE A 127 -0.15 2.85 -1.78
CA PHE A 127 -0.22 1.80 -0.77
C PHE A 127 -1.66 1.29 -0.57
N ILE A 128 -2.59 2.11 -0.07
CA ILE A 128 -3.92 1.64 0.38
C ILE A 128 -4.72 1.03 -0.77
N PHE A 129 -4.86 1.72 -1.90
CA PHE A 129 -5.61 1.17 -3.03
C PHE A 129 -4.92 -0.05 -3.64
N THR A 130 -3.59 -0.06 -3.73
CA THR A 130 -2.84 -1.25 -4.17
C THR A 130 -3.04 -2.44 -3.23
N MET A 131 -3.10 -2.22 -1.91
CA MET A 131 -3.45 -3.27 -0.93
C MET A 131 -4.87 -3.80 -1.16
N ILE A 132 -5.85 -2.91 -1.37
CA ILE A 132 -7.23 -3.30 -1.70
C ILE A 132 -7.27 -4.17 -2.96
N LEU A 133 -6.60 -3.74 -4.04
CA LEU A 133 -6.56 -4.48 -5.31
C LEU A 133 -5.86 -5.84 -5.13
N SER A 134 -4.76 -5.88 -4.36
CA SER A 134 -4.03 -7.12 -4.05
C SER A 134 -4.89 -8.16 -3.33
N HIS A 135 -5.78 -7.71 -2.44
CA HIS A 135 -6.62 -8.57 -1.63
C HIS A 135 -8.05 -8.76 -2.15
N ALA A 136 -8.45 -8.03 -3.18
CA ALA A 136 -9.82 -8.04 -3.68
C ALA A 136 -10.33 -9.46 -3.96
N SER A 137 -9.51 -10.30 -4.59
CA SER A 137 -9.87 -11.70 -4.86
C SER A 137 -10.05 -12.53 -3.59
N ILE A 138 -9.24 -12.31 -2.55
CA ILE A 138 -9.30 -13.04 -1.28
C ILE A 138 -10.54 -12.61 -0.49
N VAL A 139 -10.75 -11.30 -0.34
CA VAL A 139 -11.89 -10.73 0.40
C VAL A 139 -13.21 -11.10 -0.27
N LEU A 140 -13.31 -10.97 -1.59
CA LEU A 140 -14.51 -11.37 -2.32
C LEU A 140 -14.73 -12.89 -2.25
N SER A 141 -13.68 -13.70 -2.15
CA SER A 141 -13.84 -15.14 -1.97
C SER A 141 -14.54 -15.48 -0.66
N SER A 142 -14.14 -14.84 0.44
CA SER A 142 -14.79 -15.04 1.73
C SER A 142 -16.24 -14.55 1.73
N THR A 143 -16.51 -13.39 1.11
CA THR A 143 -17.86 -12.81 1.08
C THR A 143 -18.81 -13.60 0.19
N LEU A 144 -18.33 -14.10 -0.95
CA LEU A 144 -19.12 -14.88 -1.90
C LEU A 144 -19.14 -16.38 -1.59
N ALA A 145 -18.39 -16.84 -0.59
CA ALA A 145 -18.16 -18.24 -0.26
C ALA A 145 -17.75 -19.09 -1.48
N LYS A 146 -16.93 -18.53 -2.37
CA LYS A 146 -16.47 -19.15 -3.63
C LYS A 146 -15.00 -18.82 -3.86
N MET A 147 -14.28 -19.69 -4.57
CA MET A 147 -12.92 -19.40 -5.02
C MET A 147 -12.94 -18.84 -6.45
N PRO A 148 -12.06 -17.89 -6.79
CA PRO A 148 -11.97 -17.36 -8.14
C PRO A 148 -11.40 -18.44 -9.06
N LYS A 149 -12.03 -18.64 -10.22
CA LYS A 149 -11.59 -19.57 -11.26
C LYS A 149 -10.46 -19.01 -12.12
N MET A 150 -10.30 -17.68 -12.14
CA MET A 150 -9.32 -16.97 -12.94
C MET A 150 -8.53 -15.98 -12.08
N ILE A 151 -7.30 -15.71 -12.51
CA ILE A 151 -6.45 -14.70 -11.89
C ILE A 151 -7.01 -13.30 -12.26
N PRO A 152 -7.01 -12.33 -11.33
CA PRO A 152 -7.33 -10.94 -11.66
C PRO A 152 -6.44 -10.37 -12.79
N SER A 153 -6.97 -9.39 -13.52
CA SER A 153 -6.25 -8.78 -14.66
C SER A 153 -5.00 -8.02 -14.23
N ARG A 154 -3.83 -8.55 -14.61
CA ARG A 154 -2.52 -7.88 -14.43
C ARG A 154 -2.46 -6.55 -15.17
N ILE A 155 -3.04 -6.50 -16.37
CA ILE A 155 -3.02 -5.29 -17.21
C ILE A 155 -3.71 -4.14 -16.48
N LEU A 156 -4.91 -4.37 -15.94
CA LEU A 156 -5.65 -3.33 -15.21
C LEU A 156 -4.93 -2.91 -13.93
N PHE A 157 -4.30 -3.85 -13.22
CA PHE A 157 -3.47 -3.54 -12.07
C PHE A 157 -2.30 -2.61 -12.44
N TYR A 158 -1.54 -2.95 -13.48
CA TYR A 158 -0.39 -2.15 -13.91
C TYR A 158 -0.77 -0.81 -14.53
N LEU A 159 -1.92 -0.72 -15.19
CA LEU A 159 -2.46 0.56 -15.64
C LEU A 159 -2.80 1.47 -14.46
N PHE A 160 -3.39 0.93 -13.38
CA PHE A 160 -3.59 1.69 -12.14
C PHE A 160 -2.26 2.17 -11.56
N GLN A 161 -1.24 1.30 -11.48
CA GLN A 161 0.09 1.68 -10.98
C GLN A 161 0.77 2.74 -11.86
N LEU A 162 0.64 2.63 -13.18
CA LEU A 162 1.16 3.63 -14.11
C LEU A 162 0.54 5.01 -13.85
N MET A 163 -0.77 5.07 -13.62
CA MET A 163 -1.43 6.34 -13.26
C MET A 163 -0.92 6.87 -11.93
N THR A 164 -0.62 6.01 -10.96
CA THR A 164 -0.08 6.43 -9.66
C THR A 164 1.33 6.99 -9.82
N ILE A 165 2.17 6.35 -10.63
CA ILE A 165 3.52 6.85 -10.96
C ILE A 165 3.42 8.22 -11.62
N ILE A 166 2.57 8.37 -12.64
CA ILE A 166 2.38 9.66 -13.33
C ILE A 166 1.90 10.71 -12.32
N ARG A 167 0.93 10.38 -11.45
CA ARG A 167 0.41 11.32 -10.46
C ARG A 167 1.51 11.82 -9.53
N VAL A 168 2.22 10.90 -8.87
CA VAL A 168 3.30 11.23 -7.93
C VAL A 168 4.45 11.96 -8.63
N PHE A 169 4.78 11.57 -9.86
CA PHE A 169 5.76 12.29 -10.67
C PHE A 169 5.31 13.73 -10.90
N THR A 170 4.08 13.97 -11.33
CA THR A 170 3.60 15.35 -11.52
C THR A 170 3.49 16.15 -10.23
N ASP A 171 3.23 15.51 -9.08
CA ASP A 171 3.28 16.17 -7.77
C ASP A 171 4.70 16.69 -7.48
N LEU A 172 5.75 15.91 -7.76
CA LEU A 172 7.14 16.33 -7.58
C LEU A 172 7.54 17.52 -8.47
N PHE A 173 6.87 17.72 -9.60
CA PHE A 173 7.19 18.75 -10.60
C PHE A 173 6.25 19.95 -10.58
N VAL A 174 5.32 20.06 -9.61
CA VAL A 174 4.36 21.17 -9.55
C VAL A 174 5.03 22.55 -9.46
N THR A 175 6.21 22.64 -8.81
CA THR A 175 6.98 23.89 -8.73
C THR A 175 7.59 24.30 -10.08
N VAL A 176 7.69 23.38 -11.03
CA VAL A 176 8.19 23.62 -12.39
C VAL A 176 7.02 23.91 -13.35
N SER A 177 5.92 23.17 -13.24
CA SER A 177 4.73 23.37 -14.08
C SER A 177 3.44 23.02 -13.34
N VAL A 178 2.72 24.07 -12.92
CA VAL A 178 1.40 23.95 -12.29
C VAL A 178 0.36 23.42 -13.28
N GLU A 179 0.48 23.79 -14.56
CA GLU A 179 -0.43 23.33 -15.61
C GLU A 179 -0.32 21.82 -15.83
N LEU A 180 0.90 21.28 -15.91
CA LEU A 180 1.12 19.83 -16.03
C LEU A 180 0.54 19.09 -14.82
N TRP A 181 0.77 19.60 -13.60
CA TRP A 181 0.22 19.03 -12.37
C TRP A 181 -1.31 19.02 -12.34
N SER A 182 -1.94 20.11 -12.79
CA SER A 182 -3.39 20.26 -12.83
C SER A 182 -4.04 19.29 -13.83
N TRP A 183 -3.55 19.27 -15.08
CA TRP A 183 -4.07 18.34 -16.11
C TRP A 183 -3.84 16.88 -15.74
N ALA A 184 -2.65 16.56 -15.23
CA ALA A 184 -2.35 15.21 -14.76
C ALA A 184 -3.26 14.81 -13.60
N GLY A 185 -3.62 15.73 -12.70
CA GLY A 185 -4.58 15.47 -11.63
C GLY A 185 -5.93 14.97 -12.14
N TRP A 186 -6.54 15.69 -13.09
CA TRP A 186 -7.82 15.30 -13.68
C TRP A 186 -7.74 13.98 -14.45
N ILE A 187 -6.72 13.84 -15.31
CA ILE A 187 -6.55 12.67 -16.17
C ILE A 187 -6.26 11.42 -15.33
N THR A 188 -5.25 11.49 -14.45
CA THR A 188 -4.89 10.36 -13.60
C THR A 188 -6.03 10.03 -12.64
N GLY A 189 -6.67 11.00 -12.01
CA GLY A 189 -7.81 10.75 -11.11
C GLY A 189 -8.95 9.98 -11.79
N THR A 190 -9.34 10.44 -12.99
CA THR A 190 -10.38 9.76 -13.80
C THR A 190 -9.97 8.36 -14.20
N LEU A 191 -8.73 8.17 -14.66
CA LEU A 191 -8.24 6.86 -15.10
C LEU A 191 -8.04 5.89 -13.94
N HIS A 192 -7.60 6.34 -12.76
CA HIS A 192 -7.58 5.50 -11.55
C HIS A 192 -8.98 4.97 -11.23
N PHE A 193 -10.00 5.83 -11.27
CA PHE A 193 -11.38 5.42 -11.03
C PHE A 193 -11.84 4.37 -12.05
N ILE A 194 -11.63 4.63 -13.35
CA ILE A 194 -12.02 3.68 -14.41
C ILE A 194 -11.29 2.34 -14.24
N PHE A 195 -9.97 2.35 -14.07
CA PHE A 195 -9.20 1.12 -13.92
C PHE A 195 -9.54 0.36 -12.65
N PHE A 196 -9.81 1.07 -11.54
CA PHE A 196 -10.30 0.45 -10.31
C PHE A 196 -11.62 -0.29 -10.54
N ILE A 197 -12.62 0.37 -11.13
CA ILE A 197 -13.92 -0.25 -11.41
C ILE A 197 -13.78 -1.44 -12.36
N LEU A 198 -13.05 -1.29 -13.45
CA LEU A 198 -12.81 -2.38 -14.40
C LEU A 198 -12.08 -3.56 -13.74
N TYR A 199 -11.12 -3.28 -12.84
CA TYR A 199 -10.42 -4.31 -12.09
C TYR A 199 -11.37 -5.08 -11.18
N ILE A 200 -12.19 -4.39 -10.39
CA ILE A 200 -13.19 -5.04 -9.51
C ILE A 200 -14.19 -5.86 -10.34
N LEU A 201 -14.67 -5.36 -11.47
CA LEU A 201 -15.52 -6.12 -12.39
C LEU A 201 -14.81 -7.35 -12.96
N SER A 202 -13.52 -7.24 -13.29
CA SER A 202 -12.70 -8.38 -13.71
C SER A 202 -12.58 -9.42 -12.61
N VAL A 203 -12.40 -9.00 -11.35
CA VAL A 203 -12.35 -9.90 -10.20
C VAL A 203 -13.70 -10.58 -10.00
N LEU A 204 -14.82 -9.85 -10.03
CA LEU A 204 -16.16 -10.43 -9.89
C LEU A 204 -16.48 -11.45 -10.99
N ARG A 205 -16.08 -11.17 -12.24
CA ARG A 205 -16.22 -12.12 -13.35
C ARG A 205 -15.45 -13.41 -13.13
N SER A 206 -14.33 -13.38 -12.40
CA SER A 206 -13.53 -14.57 -12.10
C SER A 206 -14.26 -15.60 -11.21
N PHE A 207 -15.36 -15.22 -10.54
CA PHE A 207 -16.17 -16.10 -9.70
C PHE A 207 -17.37 -16.74 -10.41
N LYS A 208 -17.70 -16.28 -11.63
CA LYS A 208 -18.77 -16.87 -12.45
C LYS A 208 -18.28 -18.17 -13.07
#